data_AF-A0A3D1CGP8-F1
#
_entry.id   AF-A0A3D1CGP8-F1
#
_cell.length_a   1.000
_cell.length_b   1.000
_cell.length_c   1.000
_cell.angle_alpha   90.00
_cell.angle_beta   90.00
_cell.angle_gamma   90.00
#
_symmetry.space_group_name_H-M   'P 1'
#
loop_
_entity.id
_entity.type
_entity.pdbx_description
1 polymer ?
#
loop_
_entity_poly.entity_id
_entity_poly.type
_entity_poly.pdbx_seq_one_letter_code
_entity_poly.pdbx_strand_id
1 'polypeptide(L)'
;EQAMNAALAAETVDVTLPGRNAEVGGLHPVTRTLQRIEQYFRQIGFQIAEGPEIEDGDHNFTALNIPESHPARAMHDTFYFNAEMLLRTHTSPVQIRVMENEQPPLRVIAPGRVYRCDSDLTHTPMFH
;
A
#
# COMPACT_ATOMS: atom_id res chain seq x y z
N GLU A 1 50.41 -36.69 13.48
CA GLU A 1 49.05 -37.25 13.47
C GLU A 1 48.34 -37.18 14.83
N GLN A 2 48.85 -37.78 15.90
CA GLN A 2 48.14 -37.79 17.21
C GLN A 2 47.82 -36.38 17.76
N ALA A 3 48.77 -35.44 17.67
CA ALA A 3 48.54 -34.06 18.09
C ALA A 3 47.45 -33.34 17.25
N MET A 4 47.32 -33.70 15.97
CA MET A 4 46.33 -33.11 15.07
C MET A 4 44.93 -33.66 15.35
N ASN A 5 44.81 -34.98 15.59
CA ASN A 5 43.54 -35.61 15.94
C ASN A 5 43.03 -35.13 17.31
N ALA A 6 43.93 -34.88 18.26
CA ALA A 6 43.58 -34.31 19.57
C ALA A 6 43.03 -32.87 19.45
N ALA A 7 43.63 -32.04 18.59
CA ALA A 7 43.14 -30.69 18.31
C ALA A 7 41.75 -30.71 17.66
N LEU A 8 41.51 -31.57 16.67
CA LEU A 8 40.21 -31.71 16.00
C LEU A 8 39.09 -32.16 16.96
N ALA A 9 39.39 -33.06 17.90
CA ALA A 9 38.43 -33.49 18.91
C ALA A 9 38.08 -32.36 19.90
N ALA A 10 39.05 -31.51 20.26
CA ALA A 10 38.84 -30.37 21.15
C ALA A 10 38.06 -29.22 20.49
N GLU A 11 38.18 -29.08 19.17
CA GLU A 11 37.48 -28.05 18.38
C GLU A 11 36.15 -28.54 17.78
N THR A 12 35.70 -29.75 18.14
CA THR A 12 34.39 -30.25 17.71
C THR A 12 33.29 -29.40 18.33
N VAL A 13 32.50 -28.75 17.49
CA VAL A 13 31.36 -27.91 17.90
C VAL A 13 30.04 -28.55 17.49
N ASP A 14 28.98 -28.24 18.24
CA ASP A 14 27.62 -28.57 17.84
C ASP A 14 27.14 -27.60 16.74
N VAL A 15 27.12 -28.09 15.51
CA VAL A 15 26.72 -27.34 14.31
C VAL A 15 25.21 -27.07 14.24
N THR A 16 24.41 -27.63 15.16
CA THR A 16 22.96 -27.42 15.22
C THR A 16 22.56 -26.24 16.09
N LEU A 17 23.52 -25.65 16.84
CA LEU A 17 23.26 -24.49 17.67
C LEU A 17 22.78 -23.30 16.82
N PRO A 18 21.80 -22.52 17.32
CA PRO A 18 21.38 -21.30 16.67
C PRO A 18 22.57 -20.38 16.40
N GLY A 19 22.69 -19.92 15.16
CA GLY A 19 23.68 -18.91 14.78
C GLY A 19 23.49 -17.62 15.57
N ARG A 20 24.58 -16.88 15.78
CA ARG A 20 24.50 -15.54 16.39
C ARG A 20 23.80 -14.60 15.41
N ASN A 21 22.92 -13.73 15.91
CA ASN A 21 22.16 -12.74 15.12
C ASN A 21 21.22 -13.36 14.07
N ALA A 22 20.42 -14.37 14.46
CA ALA A 22 19.49 -15.05 13.59
C ALA A 22 18.13 -14.34 13.39
N GLU A 23 17.97 -13.11 13.87
CA GLU A 23 16.71 -12.38 13.70
C GLU A 23 16.53 -11.93 12.25
N VAL A 24 15.37 -12.27 11.67
CA VAL A 24 15.00 -11.90 10.30
C VAL A 24 13.86 -10.90 10.37
N GLY A 25 13.97 -9.79 9.63
CA GLY A 25 12.91 -8.80 9.52
C GLY A 25 11.67 -9.34 8.78
N GLY A 26 10.52 -8.75 9.05
CA GLY A 26 9.25 -9.10 8.40
C GLY A 26 8.62 -7.92 7.68
N LEU A 27 7.89 -8.21 6.60
CA LEU A 27 7.02 -7.23 5.96
C LEU A 27 5.70 -7.10 6.71
N HIS A 28 5.14 -5.89 6.74
CA HIS A 28 3.82 -5.65 7.30
C HIS A 28 2.75 -6.49 6.56
N PRO A 29 1.72 -7.04 7.24
CA PRO A 29 0.71 -7.89 6.59
C PRO A 29 -0.02 -7.21 5.41
N VAL A 30 -0.26 -5.90 5.51
CA VAL A 30 -0.86 -5.10 4.42
C VAL A 30 0.08 -5.05 3.22
N THR A 31 1.37 -4.80 3.42
CA THR A 31 2.37 -4.83 2.33
C THR A 31 2.42 -6.18 1.64
N ARG A 32 2.39 -7.28 2.40
CA ARG A 32 2.36 -8.64 1.83
C ARG A 32 1.10 -8.87 0.98
N THR A 33 -0.03 -8.33 1.41
CA THR A 33 -1.31 -8.46 0.70
C THR A 33 -1.30 -7.63 -0.59
N LEU A 34 -0.87 -6.37 -0.52
CA LEU A 34 -0.74 -5.48 -1.68
C LEU A 34 0.20 -6.08 -2.73
N GLN A 35 1.42 -6.48 -2.35
CA GLN A 35 2.37 -7.11 -3.26
C GLN A 35 1.80 -8.35 -3.96
N ARG A 36 1.00 -9.15 -3.24
CA ARG A 36 0.36 -10.34 -3.81
C ARG A 36 -0.74 -9.98 -4.82
N ILE A 37 -1.57 -8.98 -4.52
CA ILE A 37 -2.60 -8.47 -5.44
C ILE A 37 -1.93 -7.90 -6.70
N GLU A 38 -0.94 -7.04 -6.52
CA GLU A 38 -0.16 -6.44 -7.60
C GLU A 38 0.48 -7.49 -8.51
N GLN A 39 1.05 -8.54 -7.93
CA GLN A 39 1.64 -9.64 -8.69
C GLN A 39 0.60 -10.33 -9.58
N TYR A 40 -0.60 -10.61 -9.07
CA TYR A 40 -1.66 -11.26 -9.85
C TYR A 40 -2.12 -10.39 -11.02
N PHE A 41 -2.33 -9.10 -10.79
CA PHE A 41 -2.79 -8.18 -11.83
C PHE A 41 -1.70 -7.89 -12.88
N ARG A 42 -0.43 -7.79 -12.49
CA ARG A 42 0.69 -7.69 -13.43
C ARG A 42 0.77 -8.87 -14.39
N GLN A 43 0.49 -10.09 -13.92
CA GLN A 43 0.51 -11.30 -14.76
C GLN A 43 -0.53 -11.28 -15.88
N ILE A 44 -1.63 -10.55 -15.71
CA ILE A 44 -2.69 -10.39 -16.72
C ILE A 44 -2.59 -9.05 -17.48
N GLY A 45 -1.46 -8.37 -17.37
CA GLY A 45 -1.13 -7.18 -18.15
C GLY A 45 -1.71 -5.86 -17.60
N PHE A 46 -2.04 -5.79 -16.32
CA PHE A 46 -2.35 -4.52 -15.67
C PHE A 46 -1.06 -3.83 -15.22
N GLN A 47 -1.00 -2.52 -15.42
CA GLN A 47 0.03 -1.65 -14.88
C GLN A 47 -0.37 -1.17 -13.48
N ILE A 48 0.61 -0.75 -12.69
CA ILE A 48 0.38 -0.16 -11.37
C ILE A 48 0.57 1.34 -11.52
N ALA A 49 -0.43 2.11 -11.16
CA ALA A 49 -0.35 3.56 -11.08
C ALA A 49 -0.41 4.02 -9.64
N GLU A 50 0.35 5.05 -9.34
CA GLU A 50 0.37 5.73 -8.05
C GLU A 50 -0.01 7.19 -8.27
N GLY A 51 -0.50 7.83 -7.22
CA GLY A 51 -0.82 9.25 -7.25
C GLY A 51 -0.86 9.84 -5.85
N PRO A 52 -1.04 11.16 -5.74
CA PRO A 52 -0.94 11.86 -4.48
C PRO A 52 -2.05 11.44 -3.52
N GLU A 53 -1.77 11.57 -2.22
CA GLU A 53 -2.73 11.29 -1.15
C GLU A 53 -3.55 12.53 -0.76
N ILE A 54 -2.98 13.70 -1.00
CA ILE A 54 -3.70 14.98 -0.95
C ILE A 54 -4.19 15.24 -2.37
N GLU A 55 -5.51 15.37 -2.52
CA GLU A 55 -6.19 15.57 -3.79
C GLU A 55 -7.05 16.83 -3.75
N ASP A 56 -7.40 17.32 -4.95
CA ASP A 56 -8.41 18.35 -5.09
C ASP A 56 -9.83 17.74 -5.15
N GLY A 57 -10.83 18.58 -4.91
CA GLY A 57 -12.24 18.17 -4.97
C GLY A 57 -12.71 17.73 -6.37
N ASP A 58 -11.98 18.10 -7.43
CA ASP A 58 -12.34 17.74 -8.80
C ASP A 58 -12.01 16.27 -9.07
N HIS A 59 -10.76 15.86 -8.87
CA HIS A 59 -10.30 14.49 -9.09
C HIS A 59 -10.90 13.52 -8.07
N ASN A 60 -11.07 13.94 -6.80
CA ASN A 60 -11.65 13.08 -5.77
C ASN A 60 -13.18 12.96 -5.89
N PHE A 61 -13.88 13.87 -6.56
CA PHE A 61 -15.34 13.80 -6.62
C PHE A 61 -15.94 14.18 -7.97
N THR A 62 -15.71 15.40 -8.47
CA THR A 62 -16.41 15.92 -9.66
C THR A 62 -16.21 15.03 -10.88
N ALA A 63 -14.96 14.64 -11.17
CA ALA A 63 -14.60 13.77 -12.29
C ALA A 63 -15.21 12.35 -12.16
N LEU A 64 -15.61 11.96 -10.95
CA LEU A 64 -16.32 10.71 -10.65
C LEU A 64 -17.83 10.88 -10.62
N ASN A 65 -18.35 11.97 -11.19
CA ASN A 65 -19.77 12.30 -11.25
C ASN A 65 -20.42 12.46 -9.87
N ILE A 66 -19.66 12.95 -8.89
CA ILE A 66 -20.15 13.26 -7.54
C ILE A 66 -20.19 14.79 -7.42
N PRO A 67 -21.32 15.48 -7.60
CA PRO A 67 -21.40 16.95 -7.54
C PRO A 67 -21.30 17.49 -6.09
N GLU A 68 -21.11 18.81 -5.94
CA GLU A 68 -20.96 19.48 -4.63
C GLU A 68 -22.10 19.20 -3.64
N SER A 69 -23.34 19.11 -4.13
CA SER A 69 -24.53 18.82 -3.31
C SER A 69 -24.66 17.35 -2.92
N HIS A 70 -23.78 16.47 -3.40
CA HIS A 70 -23.88 15.04 -3.17
C HIS A 70 -23.51 14.69 -1.72
N PRO A 71 -24.32 13.85 -1.02
CA PRO A 71 -24.05 13.47 0.38
C PRO A 71 -22.65 12.88 0.61
N ALA A 72 -22.09 12.18 -0.37
CA ALA A 72 -20.75 11.60 -0.27
C ALA A 72 -19.61 12.63 -0.13
N ARG A 73 -19.85 13.93 -0.39
CA ARG A 73 -18.87 15.00 -0.15
C ARG A 73 -18.95 15.59 1.26
N ALA A 74 -19.87 15.08 2.09
CA ALA A 74 -20.13 15.67 3.39
C ALA A 74 -18.86 15.73 4.26
N MET A 75 -18.70 16.86 4.98
CA MET A 75 -17.51 17.14 5.79
C MET A 75 -17.30 16.15 6.94
N HIS A 76 -18.32 15.38 7.33
CA HIS A 76 -18.17 14.41 8.42
C HIS A 76 -17.44 13.14 8.01
N ASP A 77 -17.28 12.87 6.71
CA ASP A 77 -16.63 11.65 6.21
C ASP A 77 -15.24 11.90 5.60
N THR A 78 -14.91 13.15 5.28
CA THR A 78 -13.71 13.53 4.50
C THR A 78 -12.86 14.56 5.25
N PHE A 79 -11.54 14.37 5.27
CA PHE A 79 -10.61 15.34 5.83
C PHE A 79 -10.29 16.45 4.82
N TYR A 80 -10.89 17.61 4.99
CA TYR A 80 -10.60 18.80 4.19
C TYR A 80 -9.50 19.67 4.83
N PHE A 81 -8.58 20.18 4.03
CA PHE A 81 -7.63 21.22 4.44
C PHE A 81 -8.23 22.62 4.24
N ASN A 82 -8.97 22.79 3.14
CA ASN A 82 -9.71 24.00 2.79
C ASN A 82 -10.86 23.62 1.81
N ALA A 83 -11.46 24.59 1.12
CA ALA A 83 -12.57 24.35 0.20
C ALA A 83 -12.20 23.51 -1.03
N GLU A 84 -10.92 23.44 -1.40
CA GLU A 84 -10.45 22.82 -2.65
C GLU A 84 -9.64 21.54 -2.39
N MET A 85 -8.90 21.47 -1.28
CA MET A 85 -7.92 20.41 -1.00
C MET A 85 -8.36 19.50 0.16
N LEU A 86 -8.15 18.20 0.00
CA LEU A 86 -8.54 17.16 0.95
C LEU A 86 -7.60 15.95 0.93
N LEU A 87 -7.69 15.09 1.94
CA LEU A 87 -7.09 13.75 1.89
C LEU A 87 -8.03 12.81 1.13
N ARG A 88 -7.51 12.11 0.12
CA ARG A 88 -8.32 11.28 -0.79
C ARG A 88 -9.09 10.19 -0.04
N THR A 89 -10.33 9.97 -0.43
CA THR A 89 -11.26 9.01 0.21
C THR A 89 -11.25 7.62 -0.44
N HIS A 90 -10.62 7.52 -1.61
CA HIS A 90 -10.45 6.34 -2.45
C HIS A 90 -9.31 6.61 -3.46
N THR A 91 -8.81 5.58 -4.15
CA THR A 91 -7.71 5.72 -5.13
C THR A 91 -8.17 6.01 -6.56
N SER A 92 -9.47 6.21 -6.79
CA SER A 92 -10.04 6.62 -8.08
C SER A 92 -9.46 7.91 -8.71
N PRO A 93 -8.95 8.92 -7.95
CA PRO A 93 -8.26 10.07 -8.54
C PRO A 93 -7.09 9.67 -9.43
N VAL A 94 -6.36 8.61 -9.07
CA VAL A 94 -5.27 8.07 -9.89
C VAL A 94 -5.78 7.59 -11.24
N GLN A 95 -6.97 6.99 -11.28
CA GLN A 95 -7.58 6.50 -12.52
C GLN A 95 -8.00 7.66 -13.43
N ILE A 96 -8.56 8.74 -12.87
CA ILE A 96 -8.85 9.97 -13.62
C ILE A 96 -7.57 10.51 -14.25
N ARG A 97 -6.51 10.69 -13.45
CA ARG A 97 -5.22 11.19 -13.93
C ARG A 97 -4.61 10.32 -15.03
N VAL A 98 -4.72 9.00 -14.93
CA VAL A 98 -4.30 8.09 -16.01
C VAL A 98 -5.13 8.32 -17.26
N MET A 99 -6.45 8.40 -17.16
CA MET A 99 -7.34 8.61 -18.32
C MET A 99 -7.17 9.98 -18.99
N GLU A 100 -6.71 11.00 -18.26
CA GLU A 100 -6.40 12.32 -18.82
C GLU A 100 -5.10 12.33 -19.63
N ASN A 101 -4.12 11.52 -19.21
CA ASN A 101 -2.77 11.53 -19.79
C ASN A 101 -2.55 10.40 -20.82
N GLU A 102 -3.40 9.39 -20.83
CA GLU A 102 -3.26 8.21 -21.67
C GLU A 102 -4.56 7.87 -22.41
N GLN A 103 -4.45 7.44 -23.68
CA GLN A 103 -5.58 7.00 -24.47
C GLN A 103 -5.83 5.49 -24.31
N PRO A 104 -7.08 5.02 -24.45
CA PRO A 104 -7.39 3.60 -24.48
C PRO A 104 -6.56 2.82 -25.52
N PRO A 105 -6.24 1.54 -25.26
CA PRO A 105 -6.71 0.70 -24.15
C PRO A 105 -5.93 0.90 -22.84
N LEU A 106 -6.66 1.04 -21.72
CA LEU A 106 -6.08 1.18 -20.37
C LEU A 106 -6.32 -0.08 -19.54
N ARG A 107 -5.30 -0.52 -18.79
CA ARG A 107 -5.37 -1.62 -17.81
C ARG A 107 -4.51 -1.26 -16.61
N VAL A 108 -5.11 -0.66 -15.59
CA VAL A 108 -4.37 -0.12 -14.44
C VAL A 108 -5.04 -0.53 -13.14
N ILE A 109 -4.22 -0.83 -12.13
CA ILE A 109 -4.63 -0.89 -10.72
C ILE A 109 -3.92 0.24 -9.95
N ALA A 110 -4.60 0.81 -8.96
CA ALA A 110 -4.10 1.93 -8.16
C ALA A 110 -4.16 1.59 -6.66
N PRO A 111 -3.19 0.82 -6.12
CA PRO A 111 -3.06 0.60 -4.68
C PRO A 111 -2.60 1.89 -3.98
N GLY A 112 -3.02 2.10 -2.74
CA GLY A 112 -2.51 3.22 -1.96
C GLY A 112 -3.34 3.54 -0.73
N ARG A 113 -2.80 4.40 0.13
CA ARG A 113 -3.48 4.85 1.34
C ARG A 113 -4.66 5.75 1.02
N VAL A 114 -5.72 5.63 1.81
CA VAL A 114 -6.92 6.47 1.74
C VAL A 114 -7.36 6.84 3.14
N TYR A 115 -8.12 7.92 3.24
CA TYR A 115 -8.44 8.56 4.50
C TYR A 115 -9.94 8.81 4.63
N ARG A 116 -10.49 8.52 5.81
CA ARG A 116 -11.90 8.79 6.16
C ARG A 116 -12.01 9.20 7.61
N CYS A 117 -12.94 10.10 7.91
CA CYS A 117 -13.17 10.56 9.28
C CYS A 117 -14.06 9.56 10.05
N ASP A 118 -13.61 8.31 10.14
CA ASP A 118 -14.27 7.25 10.90
C ASP A 118 -13.24 6.51 11.76
N SER A 119 -13.61 6.20 13.00
CA SER A 119 -12.72 5.58 13.98
C SER A 119 -13.52 4.78 14.99
N ASP A 120 -13.52 3.46 14.82
CA ASP A 120 -14.10 2.50 15.75
C ASP A 120 -13.25 1.20 15.80
N LEU A 121 -13.81 0.10 16.29
CA LEU A 121 -13.11 -1.18 16.38
C LEU A 121 -12.70 -1.78 15.02
N THR A 122 -13.43 -1.43 13.96
CA THR A 122 -13.26 -1.94 12.59
C THR A 122 -12.81 -0.87 11.60
N HIS A 123 -12.91 0.40 11.97
CA HIS A 123 -12.56 1.54 11.12
C HIS A 123 -11.35 2.28 11.68
N THR A 124 -10.36 2.49 10.81
CA THR A 124 -9.22 3.36 11.07
C THR A 124 -9.27 4.55 10.14
N PRO A 125 -8.87 5.75 10.60
CA PRO A 125 -8.97 6.97 9.79
C PRO A 125 -8.05 6.98 8.56
N MET A 126 -7.09 6.05 8.52
CA MET A 126 -6.24 5.73 7.37
C MET A 126 -6.27 4.22 7.14
N PHE A 127 -6.47 3.80 5.90
CA PHE A 127 -6.43 2.40 5.47
C PHE A 127 -5.91 2.27 4.03
N HIS A 128 -5.89 1.05 3.50
CA HIS A 128 -5.41 0.72 2.14
C HIS A 128 -6.47 -0.07 1.39
#